data_AF-A7MAE3-F1
#
_entry.id   AF-A7MAE3-F1
#
_cell.length_a   1.000
_cell.length_b   1.000
_cell.length_c   1.000
_cell.angle_alpha   90.00
_cell.angle_beta   90.00
_cell.angle_gamma   90.00
#
_symmetry.space_group_name_H-M   'P 1'
#
loop_
_entity.id
_entity.type
_entity.pdbx_description
1 polymer ?
#
loop_
_entity_poly.entity_id
_entity_poly.type
_entity_poly.pdbx_seq_one_letter_code
_entity_poly.pdbx_strand_id
1 'polypeptide(L)' 'LCEWMRKPAQPSLGSQVKTRTKDKYRVVYTDHQRLELEKEFHYSRYITIRRKAELAATLGLSERQVKIWFQNRRA' A
#
# COMPACT_ATOMS: atom_id res chain seq x y z
N LEU A 1 34.43 -4.97 20.61
CA LEU A 1 33.42 -3.91 20.35
C LEU A 1 33.04 -3.99 18.88
N CYS A 2 31.80 -4.39 18.56
CA CYS A 2 31.35 -4.67 17.20
C CYS A 2 31.42 -3.43 16.28
N GLU A 3 31.78 -3.65 15.03
CA GLU A 3 32.08 -2.63 14.00
C GLU A 3 30.91 -1.72 13.62
N TRP A 4 29.67 -2.02 14.06
CA TRP A 4 28.48 -1.23 13.74
C TRP A 4 28.38 0.14 14.43
N MET A 5 29.17 0.39 15.48
CA MET A 5 29.16 1.65 16.23
C MET A 5 30.22 2.67 15.79
N ARG A 6 31.06 2.38 14.80
CA ARG A 6 32.11 3.33 14.37
C ARG A 6 31.54 4.30 13.32
N LYS A 7 30.98 5.42 13.80
CA LYS A 7 30.58 6.57 12.96
C LYS A 7 31.80 7.18 12.26
N PRO A 8 31.83 7.32 10.92
CA PRO A 8 32.82 8.18 10.26
C PRO A 8 32.43 9.66 10.42
N ALA A 9 33.42 10.50 10.73
CA ALA A 9 33.27 11.93 10.91
C ALA A 9 33.56 12.70 9.60
N GLN A 10 32.51 13.36 9.07
CA GLN A 10 32.51 14.58 8.19
C GLN A 10 33.12 14.45 6.77
N PRO A 11 32.82 15.34 5.78
CA PRO A 11 32.03 16.58 5.82
C PRO A 11 30.91 16.69 4.75
N SER A 12 30.18 17.80 4.86
CA SER A 12 29.09 18.32 4.02
C SER A 12 29.18 18.13 2.50
N LEU A 13 28.17 17.45 1.92
CA LEU A 13 27.50 17.88 0.69
C LEU A 13 26.04 17.41 0.77
N GLY A 14 25.11 18.37 0.71
CA GLY A 14 23.70 18.21 1.07
C GLY A 14 23.03 16.93 0.56
N SER A 15 22.60 16.13 1.53
CA SER A 15 21.90 14.86 1.41
C SER A 15 20.61 14.98 0.59
N GLN A 16 20.65 14.57 -0.68
CA GLN A 16 19.44 14.05 -1.32
C GLN A 16 19.42 12.53 -1.17
N VAL A 17 19.22 12.07 0.06
CA VAL A 17 18.64 10.75 0.29
C VAL A 17 17.20 10.86 -0.21
N LYS A 18 16.98 10.54 -1.49
CA LYS A 18 15.64 10.36 -2.08
C LYS A 18 15.05 9.05 -1.55
N THR A 19 14.89 8.92 -0.24
CA THR A 19 14.05 7.88 0.35
C THR A 19 12.60 8.25 0.09
N ARG A 20 12.00 7.45 -0.79
CA ARG A 20 10.60 7.48 -1.25
C ARG A 20 10.32 8.62 -2.22
N THR A 21 10.11 8.22 -3.46
CA THR A 21 9.54 9.00 -4.55
C THR A 21 8.45 9.93 -4.01
N LYS A 22 8.56 11.21 -4.36
CA LYS A 22 7.69 12.36 -4.05
C LYS A 22 6.22 12.19 -4.50
N ASP A 23 5.82 10.99 -4.87
CA ASP A 23 4.56 10.67 -5.52
C ASP A 23 3.83 9.58 -4.71
N LYS A 24 2.56 9.81 -4.42
CA LYS A 24 1.60 8.94 -3.69
C LYS A 24 1.48 9.26 -2.21
N TYR A 25 0.78 10.36 -1.97
CA TYR A 25 0.01 10.54 -0.75
C TYR A 25 -0.78 9.25 -0.45
N ARG A 26 -0.80 8.82 0.81
CA ARG A 26 -1.59 7.65 1.21
C ARG A 26 -3.06 8.01 1.07
N VAL A 27 -3.76 7.31 0.18
CA VAL A 27 -5.21 7.43 0.10
C VAL A 27 -5.81 6.64 1.25
N VAL A 28 -6.64 7.32 2.04
CA VAL A 28 -7.45 6.71 3.09
C VAL A 28 -8.79 6.35 2.47
N TYR A 29 -9.17 5.07 2.51
CA TYR A 29 -10.48 4.62 2.02
C TYR A 29 -11.61 5.19 2.88
N THR A 30 -12.82 5.30 2.35
CA THR A 30 -14.01 5.60 3.14
C THR A 30 -14.49 4.35 3.90
N ASP A 31 -15.36 4.51 4.89
CA ASP A 31 -15.87 3.38 5.66
C ASP A 31 -16.71 2.44 4.80
N HIS A 32 -17.51 2.98 3.88
CA HIS A 32 -18.24 2.19 2.89
C HIS A 32 -17.29 1.36 2.00
N GLN A 33 -16.18 1.95 1.54
CA GLN A 33 -15.19 1.22 0.74
C GLN A 33 -14.53 0.09 1.54
N ARG A 34 -14.17 0.34 2.80
CA ARG A 34 -13.60 -0.69 3.68
C ARG A 34 -14.59 -1.84 3.90
N LEU A 35 -15.84 -1.51 4.22
CA LEU A 35 -16.88 -2.48 4.51
C LEU A 35 -17.08 -3.46 3.34
N GLU A 36 -17.24 -2.95 2.13
CA GLU A 36 -17.45 -3.81 0.95
C GLU A 36 -16.21 -4.64 0.60
N LEU A 37 -15.00 -4.08 0.77
CA LEU A 37 -13.75 -4.83 0.61
C LEU A 37 -13.61 -5.95 1.64
N GLU A 38 -13.96 -5.69 2.91
CA GLU A 38 -13.94 -6.70 3.98
C GLU A 38 -15.00 -7.78 3.78
N LYS A 39 -16.20 -7.40 3.37
CA LYS A 39 -17.27 -8.34 3.03
C LYS A 39 -16.83 -9.30 1.93
N GLU A 40 -16.22 -8.79 0.86
CA GLU A 40 -15.69 -9.64 -0.20
C GLU A 40 -14.53 -10.51 0.28
N PHE A 41 -13.64 -9.98 1.12
CA PHE A 41 -12.52 -10.76 1.68
C PHE A 41 -12.99 -11.89 2.59
N HIS A 42 -14.08 -11.68 3.33
CA HIS A 42 -14.71 -12.70 4.15
C HIS A 42 -15.31 -13.82 3.28
N TYR A 43 -15.92 -13.45 2.15
CA TYR A 43 -16.42 -14.41 1.16
C TYR A 43 -15.28 -15.20 0.47
N SER A 44 -14.22 -14.49 0.06
CA SER A 44 -13.03 -15.10 -0.54
C SER A 44 -11.76 -14.32 -0.20
N ARG A 45 -10.77 -15.00 0.39
CA ARG A 45 -9.45 -14.41 0.70
C ARG A 45 -8.65 -13.96 -0.52
N TYR A 46 -9.05 -14.40 -1.72
CA TYR A 46 -8.45 -14.02 -3.00
C TYR A 46 -9.52 -13.47 -3.95
N ILE A 47 -9.26 -12.32 -4.53
CA ILE A 47 -10.18 -11.68 -5.47
C ILE A 47 -10.00 -12.23 -6.88
N THR A 48 -11.10 -12.61 -7.53
CA THR A 48 -11.09 -13.03 -8.95
C THR A 48 -11.01 -11.81 -9.87
N ILE A 49 -10.65 -12.01 -11.14
CA ILE A 49 -10.56 -10.92 -12.13
C ILE A 49 -11.91 -10.22 -12.28
N ARG A 50 -12.99 -11.00 -12.44
CA ARG A 50 -14.35 -10.47 -12.59
C ARG A 50 -14.75 -9.62 -11.39
N ARG A 51 -14.57 -10.17 -10.18
CA ARG A 51 -15.01 -9.50 -8.96
C ARG A 51 -14.19 -8.26 -8.62
N LYS A 52 -12.89 -8.28 -8.95
CA LYS A 52 -12.00 -7.12 -8.85
C LYS A 52 -12.50 -5.95 -9.73
N ALA A 53 -12.91 -6.23 -10.97
CA ALA A 53 -13.45 -5.22 -11.87
C ALA A 53 -14.79 -4.66 -11.36
N GLU A 54 -15.69 -5.52 -10.87
CA GLU A 54 -16.96 -5.12 -10.27
C GLU A 54 -16.76 -4.20 -9.05
N LEU A 55 -15.93 -4.60 -8.08
CA LEU A 55 -15.66 -3.80 -6.88
C LEU A 55 -14.97 -2.48 -7.21
N ALA A 56 -14.04 -2.47 -8.17
CA ALA A 56 -13.38 -1.26 -8.63
C ALA A 56 -14.40 -0.22 -9.14
N ALA A 57 -15.33 -0.66 -10.00
CA ALA A 57 -16.39 0.19 -10.54
C ALA A 57 -17.34 0.68 -9.44
N THR A 58 -17.83 -0.21 -8.57
CA THR A 58 -18.80 0.13 -7.52
C THR A 58 -18.21 1.06 -6.46
N LEU A 59 -16.93 0.90 -6.11
CA LEU A 59 -16.29 1.65 -5.03
C LEU A 59 -15.54 2.91 -5.51
N GLY A 60 -15.50 3.16 -6.82
CA GLY A 60 -14.71 4.26 -7.39
C GLY A 60 -13.21 4.09 -7.16
N LEU A 61 -12.73 2.84 -7.14
CA LEU A 61 -11.32 2.48 -6.95
C LEU A 61 -10.73 1.94 -8.24
N SER A 62 -9.42 2.06 -8.42
CA SER A 62 -8.74 1.31 -9.49
C SER A 62 -8.63 -0.17 -9.14
N GLU A 63 -8.68 -1.04 -10.15
CA GLU A 63 -8.41 -2.48 -9.98
C GLU A 63 -7.07 -2.75 -9.28
N ARG A 64 -6.08 -1.87 -9.50
CA ARG A 64 -4.78 -1.94 -8.83
C ARG A 64 -4.91 -1.69 -7.32
N GLN A 65 -5.71 -0.72 -6.89
CA GLN A 65 -5.96 -0.45 -5.47
C GLN A 65 -6.66 -1.64 -4.81
N VAL A 66 -7.67 -2.22 -5.46
CA VAL A 66 -8.35 -3.43 -4.97
C VAL A 66 -7.35 -4.59 -4.84
N LYS A 67 -6.52 -4.83 -5.86
CA LYS A 67 -5.46 -5.86 -5.83
C LYS A 67 -4.50 -5.67 -4.66
N ILE A 68 -4.02 -4.44 -4.44
CA ILE A 68 -3.08 -4.11 -3.35
C ILE A 68 -3.75 -4.28 -2.00
N TRP A 69 -5.01 -3.86 -1.86
CA TRP A 69 -5.75 -4.04 -0.62
C TRP A 69 -5.89 -5.53 -0.26
N PHE A 70 -6.27 -6.38 -1.21
CA PHE A 70 -6.33 -7.84 -1.01
C PHE A 70 -4.96 -8.46 -0.70
N GLN A 71 -3.88 -7.91 -1.26
CA GLN A 71 -2.51 -8.31 -0.95
C GLN A 71 -2.13 -7.95 0.49
N ASN A 72 -2.42 -6.73 0.92
CA ASN A 72 -2.13 -6.27 2.26
C ASN A 72 -3.00 -6.97 3.32
N ARG A 73 -4.25 -7.31 2.99
CA ARG A 73 -5.18 -7.92 3.93
C ARG A 73 -4.82 -9.36 4.31
N ARG A 74 -4.10 -10.07 3.41
CA ARG A 74 -3.65 -11.45 3.62
C ARG A 74 -2.18 -11.57 4.06
N ALA A 75 -1.44 -10.47 4.03
CA ALA A 75 -0.06 -10.41 4.47
C ALA A 75 0.06 -10.56 6.00
#